data_AF-A0A3D0QHU2-F1
#
_entry.id   AF-A0A3D0QHU2-F1
#
_cell.length_a   1.000
_cell.length_b   1.000
_cell.length_c   1.000
_cell.angle_alpha   90.00
_cell.angle_beta   90.00
_cell.angle_gamma   90.00
#
_symmetry.space_group_name_H-M   'P 1'
#
loop_
_entity.id
_entity.type
_entity.pdbx_description
1 polymer ?
#
loop_
_entity_poly.entity_id
_entity_poly.type
_entity_poly.pdbx_seq_one_letter_code
_entity_poly.pdbx_strand_id
1 'polypeptide(L)'
;YTAADGTQDWAALTGHLYRFIVRPIAVGGMLVGACYTLWRMRKNLIIGIKRGVADVRKAASSDATTIRTERDLSFRVVLLGIMVVFILMIALYFYFTQAIGGAILAAVVMLVTGFFFAAVSGNLVGMIGSSNNPISGLTLATTVVAALTMVVVGVSGSQGVAAVLGVAAVVCVSSAVAGEMLQDLKVGHILGGTPWKMQIGDIVGVVLAGLVMFFPLYVLHNSDLAQNPLTGGFGSKNLSAPQAGLMAAISQGIVGGEMAWPLVVVGIAMGFSLILIKVRSPMLFSVGMYLPLGTTFAIFVGGLIRGIVDKRAKKRGFNGAQKARVENAGILAASGLIAGEALVGLFIAGVVFMKDQMGSPPEFWALEIFDGIAPWLAIAFFAVLASYLIFVPVKKAGSPDEPAPPTAMM
;
A
#
# COMPACT_ATOMS: atom_id res chain seq x y z
N TYR A 1 -6.87 -36.27 8.96
CA TYR A 1 -6.30 -35.51 7.85
C TYR A 1 -5.53 -36.35 6.83
N THR A 2 -5.28 -37.66 7.05
CA THR A 2 -4.50 -38.51 6.13
C THR A 2 -5.33 -39.52 5.32
N ALA A 3 -6.64 -39.56 5.49
CA ALA A 3 -7.54 -40.32 4.62
C ALA A 3 -8.21 -39.33 3.67
N ALA A 4 -7.57 -39.07 2.53
CA ALA A 4 -8.00 -38.10 1.53
C ALA A 4 -8.41 -38.84 0.25
N ASP A 5 -9.63 -39.40 0.25
CA ASP A 5 -10.14 -40.25 -0.83
C ASP A 5 -10.95 -39.46 -1.90
N GLY A 6 -10.93 -38.11 -1.87
CA GLY A 6 -11.67 -37.25 -2.81
C GLY A 6 -10.98 -35.94 -3.22
N THR A 7 -11.38 -35.36 -4.36
CA THR A 7 -10.82 -34.09 -4.91
C THR A 7 -11.07 -32.87 -4.02
N GLN A 8 -12.18 -32.83 -3.27
CA GLN A 8 -12.44 -31.79 -2.27
C GLN A 8 -11.43 -31.82 -1.12
N ASP A 9 -10.93 -33.01 -0.79
CA ASP A 9 -9.94 -33.22 0.27
C ASP A 9 -8.57 -32.65 -0.13
N TRP A 10 -8.19 -32.75 -1.40
CA TRP A 10 -6.95 -32.16 -1.92
C TRP A 10 -6.95 -30.64 -1.88
N ALA A 11 -8.08 -30.00 -2.21
CA ALA A 11 -8.21 -28.55 -2.15
C ALA A 11 -8.15 -28.03 -0.70
N ALA A 12 -8.83 -28.72 0.22
CA ALA A 12 -8.78 -28.42 1.65
C ALA A 12 -7.37 -28.63 2.22
N LEU A 13 -6.71 -29.75 1.90
CA LEU A 13 -5.34 -30.05 2.29
C LEU A 13 -4.36 -28.98 1.78
N THR A 14 -4.46 -28.62 0.50
CA THR A 14 -3.61 -27.58 -0.11
C THR A 14 -3.83 -26.24 0.57
N GLY A 15 -5.09 -25.86 0.82
CA GLY A 15 -5.44 -24.64 1.54
C GLY A 15 -4.87 -24.63 2.97
N HIS A 16 -4.93 -25.77 3.65
CA HIS A 16 -4.38 -25.94 5.00
C HIS A 16 -2.84 -25.81 5.01
N LEU A 17 -2.15 -26.54 4.13
CA LEU A 17 -0.68 -26.47 3.99
C LEU A 17 -0.23 -25.05 3.63
N TYR A 18 -0.92 -24.40 2.69
CA TYR A 18 -0.62 -23.03 2.31
C TYR A 18 -0.80 -22.06 3.49
N ARG A 19 -1.92 -22.14 4.23
CA ARG A 19 -2.23 -21.22 5.33
C ARG A 19 -1.31 -21.41 6.54
N PHE A 20 -0.99 -22.65 6.90
CA PHE A 20 -0.30 -22.96 8.15
C PHE A 20 1.18 -23.32 7.99
N ILE A 21 1.66 -23.59 6.77
CA ILE A 21 3.07 -23.90 6.50
C ILE A 21 3.71 -22.85 5.60
N VAL A 22 3.15 -22.65 4.40
CA VAL A 22 3.77 -21.76 3.40
C VAL A 22 3.75 -20.30 3.86
N ARG A 23 2.63 -19.81 4.41
CA ARG A 23 2.53 -18.42 4.89
C ARG A 23 3.54 -18.09 6.00
N PRO A 24 3.71 -18.89 7.08
CA PRO A 24 4.76 -18.63 8.06
C PRO A 24 6.19 -18.60 7.49
N ILE A 25 6.52 -19.52 6.56
CA ILE A 25 7.81 -19.50 5.85
C ILE A 25 7.95 -18.21 5.03
N ALA A 26 6.89 -17.83 4.31
CA ALA A 26 6.87 -16.59 3.54
C ALA A 26 7.10 -15.38 4.45
N VAL A 27 6.46 -15.30 5.62
CA VAL A 27 6.67 -14.21 6.60
C VAL A 27 8.14 -14.11 7.01
N GLY A 28 8.81 -15.23 7.30
CA GLY A 28 10.25 -15.23 7.60
C GLY A 28 11.09 -14.66 6.45
N GLY A 29 10.78 -15.05 5.20
CA GLY A 29 11.43 -14.50 4.01
C GLY A 29 11.13 -13.00 3.81
N MET A 30 9.92 -12.56 4.14
CA MET A 30 9.48 -11.17 4.10
C MET A 30 10.23 -10.32 5.13
N LEU A 31 10.45 -10.82 6.35
CA LEU A 31 11.27 -10.14 7.37
C LEU A 31 12.72 -9.91 6.89
N VAL A 32 13.31 -10.89 6.21
CA VAL A 32 14.65 -10.72 5.63
C VAL A 32 14.61 -9.76 4.43
N GLY A 33 13.63 -9.90 3.55
CA GLY A 33 13.44 -9.03 2.38
C GLY A 33 13.22 -7.56 2.78
N ALA A 34 12.48 -7.34 3.86
CA ALA A 34 12.28 -6.07 4.52
C ALA A 34 13.57 -5.42 5.01
N CYS A 35 14.32 -6.14 5.85
CA CYS A 35 15.62 -5.69 6.37
C CYS A 35 16.61 -5.44 5.23
N TYR A 36 16.59 -6.28 4.19
CA TYR A 36 17.44 -6.11 3.01
C TYR A 36 17.04 -4.88 2.18
N THR A 37 15.76 -4.60 2.04
CA THR A 37 15.26 -3.39 1.35
C THR A 37 15.71 -2.13 2.09
N LEU A 38 15.56 -2.11 3.41
CA LEU A 38 16.08 -1.05 4.28
C LEU A 38 17.59 -0.87 4.12
N TRP A 39 18.34 -1.97 4.13
CA TRP A 39 19.78 -1.95 3.95
C TRP A 39 20.20 -1.36 2.60
N ARG A 40 19.49 -1.70 1.52
CA ARG A 40 19.76 -1.13 0.19
C ARG A 40 19.45 0.37 0.13
N MET A 41 18.42 0.81 0.86
CA MET A 41 18.00 2.21 0.90
C MET A 41 18.74 3.07 1.92
N ARG A 42 19.62 2.49 2.76
CA ARG A 42 20.29 3.19 3.87
C ARG A 42 20.92 4.54 3.50
N LYS A 43 21.53 4.66 2.31
CA LYS A 43 22.13 5.92 1.85
C LYS A 43 21.06 7.00 1.65
N ASN A 44 19.95 6.66 1.00
CA ASN A 44 18.83 7.56 0.76
C ASN A 44 18.16 7.94 2.07
N LEU A 45 18.02 6.99 3.00
CA LEU A 45 17.51 7.24 4.35
C LEU A 45 18.38 8.24 5.11
N ILE A 46 19.70 8.02 5.15
CA ILE A 46 20.65 8.91 5.83
C ILE A 46 20.62 10.32 5.22
N ILE A 47 20.56 10.44 3.89
CA ILE A 47 20.47 11.74 3.21
C ILE A 47 19.17 12.45 3.57
N GLY A 48 18.03 11.76 3.50
CA GLY A 48 16.72 12.33 3.85
C GLY A 48 16.67 12.81 5.31
N ILE A 49 17.18 11.99 6.24
CA ILE A 49 17.30 12.32 7.66
C ILE A 49 18.18 13.55 7.88
N LYS A 50 19.38 13.57 7.26
CA LYS A 50 20.32 14.70 7.40
C LYS A 50 19.72 16.00 6.87
N ARG A 51 19.01 15.95 5.73
CA ARG A 51 18.29 17.11 5.17
C ARG A 51 17.19 17.57 6.12
N GLY A 52 16.33 16.67 6.59
CA GLY A 52 15.24 17.02 7.52
C GLY A 52 15.73 17.71 8.80
N VAL A 53 16.83 17.25 9.41
CA VAL A 53 17.41 17.91 10.59
C VAL A 53 18.00 19.28 10.25
N ALA A 54 18.70 19.40 9.12
CA ALA A 54 19.25 20.67 8.67
C ALA A 54 18.16 21.71 8.37
N ASP A 55 17.06 21.28 7.74
CA ASP A 55 15.94 22.13 7.36
C ASP A 55 15.18 22.63 8.60
N VAL A 56 14.96 21.77 9.61
CA VAL A 56 14.38 22.19 10.89
C VAL A 56 15.26 23.23 11.58
N ARG A 57 16.59 23.03 11.61
CA ARG A 57 17.52 23.99 12.21
C ARG A 57 17.48 25.33 11.48
N LYS A 58 17.43 25.31 10.14
CA LYS A 58 17.34 26.51 9.31
C LYS A 58 16.03 27.25 9.54
N ALA A 59 14.90 26.54 9.53
CA ALA A 59 13.57 27.09 9.75
C ALA A 59 13.41 27.72 11.15
N ALA A 60 14.08 27.17 12.17
CA ALA A 60 14.09 27.74 13.51
C ALA A 60 14.91 29.04 13.63
N SER A 61 15.86 29.27 12.72
CA SER A 61 16.78 30.41 12.72
C SER A 61 16.47 31.50 11.67
N SER A 62 15.56 31.23 10.73
CA SER A 62 15.23 32.16 9.64
C SER A 62 14.13 33.13 10.03
N ASP A 63 14.36 34.41 9.74
CA ASP A 63 13.32 35.44 9.75
C ASP A 63 12.24 35.14 8.68
N ALA A 64 11.03 35.64 8.92
CA ALA A 64 9.92 35.44 7.99
C ALA A 64 10.25 36.01 6.60
N THR A 65 10.22 35.15 5.58
CA THR A 65 10.47 35.54 4.19
C THR A 65 9.41 36.56 3.74
N THR A 66 9.87 37.69 3.19
CA THR A 66 8.98 38.75 2.69
C THR A 66 8.43 38.44 1.29
N ILE A 67 9.12 37.57 0.54
CA ILE A 67 8.74 37.16 -0.80
C ILE A 67 7.57 36.18 -0.74
N ARG A 68 6.45 36.57 -1.34
CA ARG A 68 5.22 35.78 -1.48
C ARG A 68 5.46 34.31 -1.86
N THR A 69 6.31 34.06 -2.85
CA THR A 69 6.53 32.73 -3.44
C THR A 69 7.41 31.82 -2.58
N GLU A 70 8.01 32.35 -1.52
CA GLU A 70 8.88 31.61 -0.58
C GLU A 70 8.32 31.63 0.84
N ARG A 71 7.06 32.03 0.99
CA ARG A 71 6.40 32.16 2.29
C ARG A 71 5.69 30.87 2.67
N ASP A 72 6.35 30.10 3.55
CA ASP A 72 5.81 28.91 4.18
C ASP A 72 4.93 29.22 5.41
N LEU A 73 4.21 28.20 5.90
CA LEU A 73 3.53 28.27 7.19
C LEU A 73 4.56 28.54 8.29
N SER A 74 4.20 29.39 9.26
CA SER A 74 5.14 29.71 10.33
C SER A 74 5.50 28.45 11.13
N PHE A 75 6.78 28.31 11.44
CA PHE A 75 7.31 27.16 12.17
C PHE A 75 6.58 26.92 13.51
N ARG A 76 6.14 27.98 14.19
CA ARG A 76 5.36 27.90 15.43
C ARG A 76 4.00 27.22 15.24
N VAL A 77 3.30 27.53 14.16
CA VAL A 77 1.99 26.92 13.84
C VAL A 77 2.16 25.43 13.50
N VAL A 78 3.20 25.09 12.71
CA VAL A 78 3.52 23.69 12.39
C VAL A 78 3.83 22.92 13.68
N LEU A 79 4.69 23.47 14.54
CA LEU A 79 5.07 22.81 15.81
C LEU A 79 3.86 22.64 16.74
N LEU A 80 3.00 23.64 16.85
CA LEU A 80 1.76 23.54 17.62
C LEU A 80 0.84 22.45 17.06
N GLY A 81 0.70 22.37 15.73
CA GLY A 81 -0.08 21.32 15.07
C GLY A 81 0.46 19.92 15.36
N ILE A 82 1.78 19.73 15.26
CA ILE A 82 2.44 18.46 15.60
C ILE A 82 2.19 18.10 17.07
N MET A 83 2.29 19.07 17.99
CA MET A 83 2.04 18.84 19.42
C MET A 83 0.58 18.43 19.71
N VAL A 84 -0.39 19.08 19.06
CA VAL A 84 -1.81 18.72 19.21
C VAL A 84 -2.05 17.30 18.70
N VAL A 85 -1.57 16.97 17.50
CA VAL A 85 -1.71 15.62 16.93
C VAL A 85 -1.01 14.59 17.82
N PHE A 86 0.17 14.90 18.34
CA PHE A 86 0.90 14.02 19.26
C PHE A 86 0.08 13.67 20.51
N ILE A 87 -0.56 14.66 21.14
CA ILE A 87 -1.43 14.44 22.32
C ILE A 87 -2.65 13.58 21.95
N LEU A 88 -3.30 13.86 20.81
CA LEU A 88 -4.42 13.05 20.33
C LEU A 88 -4.00 11.59 20.07
N MET A 89 -2.80 11.39 19.52
CA MET A 89 -2.26 10.05 19.27
C MET A 89 -1.92 9.30 20.56
N ILE A 90 -1.49 9.98 21.62
CA ILE A 90 -1.35 9.34 22.95
C ILE A 90 -2.70 8.82 23.42
N ALA A 91 -3.77 9.62 23.31
CA ALA A 91 -5.12 9.20 23.70
C ALA A 91 -5.61 8.00 22.88
N LEU A 92 -5.39 8.01 21.56
CA LEU A 92 -5.75 6.90 20.67
C LEU A 92 -4.95 5.63 20.99
N TYR A 93 -3.64 5.74 21.19
CA TYR A 93 -2.83 4.57 21.52
C TYR A 93 -3.13 4.04 22.92
N PHE A 94 -3.50 4.90 23.87
CA PHE A 94 -3.98 4.45 25.18
C PHE A 94 -5.27 3.64 25.04
N TYR A 95 -6.17 4.03 24.14
CA TYR A 95 -7.36 3.24 23.84
C TYR A 95 -7.02 1.84 23.28
N PHE A 96 -5.94 1.68 22.51
CA PHE A 96 -5.51 0.37 22.02
C PHE A 96 -4.72 -0.45 23.05
N THR A 97 -3.80 0.19 23.77
CA THR A 97 -2.84 -0.52 24.65
C THR A 97 -3.34 -0.68 26.07
N GLN A 98 -4.34 0.11 26.50
CA GLN A 98 -4.79 0.21 27.89
C GLN A 98 -3.65 0.50 28.89
N ALA A 99 -2.51 0.98 28.39
CA ALA A 99 -1.28 1.16 29.12
C ALA A 99 -0.63 2.49 28.70
N ILE A 100 -0.63 3.46 29.62
CA ILE A 100 -0.20 4.83 29.32
C ILE A 100 1.28 4.91 28.91
N GLY A 101 2.14 4.10 29.53
CA GLY A 101 3.56 4.02 29.16
C GLY A 101 3.76 3.52 27.72
N GLY A 102 3.01 2.47 27.34
CA GLY A 102 3.00 1.95 25.97
C GLY A 102 2.44 2.96 24.96
N ALA A 103 1.41 3.70 25.34
CA ALA A 103 0.79 4.71 24.49
C ALA A 103 1.70 5.91 24.21
N ILE A 104 2.36 6.44 25.25
CA ILE A 104 3.33 7.54 25.13
C ILE A 104 4.50 7.09 24.25
N LEU A 105 5.03 5.89 24.49
CA LEU A 105 6.11 5.36 23.66
C LEU A 105 5.68 5.20 22.20
N ALA A 106 4.49 4.63 21.95
CA ALA A 106 3.94 4.48 20.61
C ALA A 106 3.86 5.83 19.88
N ALA A 107 3.39 6.87 20.59
CA ALA A 107 3.32 8.23 20.06
C ALA A 107 4.71 8.80 19.77
N VAL A 108 5.70 8.58 20.65
CA VAL A 108 7.09 9.03 20.44
C VAL A 108 7.71 8.32 19.24
N VAL A 109 7.55 7.00 19.13
CA VAL A 109 8.02 6.22 17.99
C VAL A 109 7.36 6.72 16.71
N MET A 110 6.05 6.94 16.72
CA MET A 110 5.31 7.50 15.59
C MET A 110 5.84 8.87 15.20
N LEU A 111 6.07 9.77 16.16
CA LEU A 111 6.56 11.12 15.87
C LEU A 111 7.97 11.08 15.25
N VAL A 112 8.87 10.27 15.82
CA VAL A 112 10.26 10.15 15.35
C VAL A 112 10.30 9.48 13.97
N THR A 113 9.65 8.33 13.83
CA THR A 113 9.64 7.59 12.55
C THR A 113 8.86 8.34 11.47
N GLY A 114 7.73 8.95 11.82
CA GLY A 114 6.93 9.79 10.93
C GLY A 114 7.70 11.00 10.43
N PHE A 115 8.40 11.72 11.31
CA PHE A 115 9.24 12.85 10.91
C PHE A 115 10.33 12.43 9.92
N PHE A 116 11.11 11.40 10.26
CA PHE A 116 12.21 10.96 9.41
C PHE A 116 11.74 10.35 8.09
N PHE A 117 10.65 9.58 8.08
CA PHE A 117 10.15 8.96 6.86
C PHE A 117 9.37 9.94 5.98
N ALA A 118 8.70 10.95 6.56
CA ALA A 118 8.19 12.09 5.79
C ALA A 118 9.33 12.84 5.08
N ALA A 119 10.44 13.10 5.78
CA ALA A 119 11.61 13.75 5.18
C ALA A 119 12.26 12.92 4.06
N VAL A 120 12.39 11.61 4.26
CA VAL A 120 12.90 10.69 3.21
C VAL A 120 11.95 10.63 2.02
N SER A 121 10.66 10.40 2.28
CA SER A 121 9.62 10.29 1.26
C SER A 121 9.57 11.56 0.43
N GLY A 122 9.47 12.71 1.08
CA GLY A 122 9.47 13.99 0.41
C GLY A 122 10.71 14.19 -0.46
N ASN A 123 11.90 13.94 0.08
CA ASN A 123 13.13 14.07 -0.68
C ASN A 123 13.17 13.17 -1.94
N LEU A 124 12.75 11.91 -1.80
CA LEU A 124 12.72 10.96 -2.93
C LEU A 124 11.68 11.37 -3.98
N VAL A 125 10.49 11.78 -3.56
CA VAL A 125 9.42 12.21 -4.46
C VAL A 125 9.78 13.51 -5.16
N GLY A 126 10.36 14.48 -4.46
CA GLY A 126 10.80 15.73 -5.06
C GLY A 126 11.85 15.53 -6.16
N MET A 127 12.72 14.52 -6.03
CA MET A 127 13.77 14.21 -7.01
C MET A 127 13.32 13.27 -8.14
N ILE A 128 12.51 12.25 -7.82
CA ILE A 128 12.25 11.09 -8.71
C ILE A 128 10.76 10.98 -9.10
N GLY A 129 9.86 11.67 -8.41
CA GLY A 129 8.39 11.60 -8.59
C GLY A 129 7.70 10.62 -7.63
N SER A 130 6.37 10.75 -7.48
CA SER A 130 5.55 10.04 -6.48
C SER A 130 5.34 8.59 -6.86
N SER A 131 5.28 8.28 -8.15
CA SER A 131 5.20 6.91 -8.66
C SER A 131 6.40 6.05 -8.26
N ASN A 132 7.55 6.68 -8.01
CA ASN A 132 8.79 6.02 -7.57
C ASN A 132 9.00 6.11 -6.05
N ASN A 133 8.01 6.60 -5.29
CA ASN A 133 8.09 6.67 -3.85
C ASN A 133 8.06 5.25 -3.24
N PRO A 134 9.07 4.83 -2.46
CA PRO A 134 9.09 3.52 -1.83
C PRO A 134 8.19 3.45 -0.59
N ILE A 135 6.93 3.93 -0.67
CA ILE A 135 5.99 4.00 0.46
C ILE A 135 5.82 2.63 1.13
N SER A 136 5.58 1.58 0.34
CA SER A 136 5.45 0.22 0.87
C SER A 136 6.67 -0.24 1.67
N GLY A 137 7.89 0.12 1.23
CA GLY A 137 9.13 -0.19 1.96
C GLY A 137 9.29 0.63 3.24
N LEU A 138 8.92 1.91 3.22
CA LEU A 138 8.94 2.80 4.39
C LEU A 138 7.91 2.35 5.44
N THR A 139 6.67 2.04 5.04
CA THR A 139 5.63 1.55 5.95
C THR A 139 6.02 0.24 6.61
N LEU A 140 6.61 -0.67 5.84
CA LEU A 140 7.08 -1.94 6.37
C LEU A 140 8.20 -1.70 7.40
N ALA A 141 9.16 -0.84 7.08
CA ALA A 141 10.22 -0.48 8.01
C ALA A 141 9.68 0.11 9.32
N THR A 142 8.68 0.99 9.23
CA THR A 142 8.01 1.53 10.43
C THR A 142 7.38 0.41 11.23
N THR A 143 6.70 -0.52 10.56
CA THR A 143 6.06 -1.67 11.23
C THR A 143 7.08 -2.48 12.02
N VAL A 144 8.25 -2.78 11.43
CA VAL A 144 9.33 -3.51 12.11
C VAL A 144 9.91 -2.71 13.27
N VAL A 145 10.22 -1.42 13.07
CA VAL A 145 10.77 -0.56 14.13
C VAL A 145 9.78 -0.44 15.29
N ALA A 146 8.52 -0.13 15.00
CA ALA A 146 7.47 -0.03 16.00
C ALA A 146 7.26 -1.35 16.74
N ALA A 147 7.23 -2.48 16.03
CA ALA A 147 7.12 -3.81 16.65
C ALA A 147 8.26 -4.11 17.62
N LEU A 148 9.51 -3.87 17.20
CA LEU A 148 10.67 -4.09 18.06
C LEU A 148 10.65 -3.16 19.28
N THR A 149 10.27 -1.89 19.10
CA THR A 149 10.18 -0.95 20.22
C THR A 149 9.08 -1.34 21.23
N MET A 150 7.94 -1.87 20.75
CA MET A 150 6.89 -2.40 21.64
C MET A 150 7.38 -3.57 22.48
N VAL A 151 8.10 -4.52 21.87
CA VAL A 151 8.68 -5.67 22.58
C VAL A 151 9.69 -5.23 23.63
N VAL A 152 10.57 -4.27 23.31
CA VAL A 152 11.59 -3.76 24.25
C VAL A 152 10.96 -3.16 25.51
N VAL A 153 9.78 -2.54 25.39
CA VAL A 153 9.08 -1.91 26.52
C VAL A 153 8.04 -2.85 27.16
N GLY A 154 7.94 -4.09 26.69
CA GLY A 154 7.10 -5.13 27.29
C GLY A 154 5.62 -5.06 26.89
N VAL A 155 5.26 -4.27 25.89
CA VAL A 155 3.90 -4.28 25.31
C VAL A 155 3.82 -5.45 24.33
N SER A 156 3.00 -6.46 24.66
CA SER A 156 2.87 -7.69 23.88
C SER A 156 1.40 -8.06 23.63
N GLY A 157 1.16 -9.07 22.80
CA GLY A 157 -0.17 -9.55 22.48
C GLY A 157 -0.94 -8.66 21.50
N SER A 158 -2.24 -8.88 21.39
CA SER A 158 -3.12 -8.21 20.41
C SER A 158 -3.13 -6.68 20.53
N GLN A 159 -3.05 -6.17 21.77
CA GLN A 159 -2.97 -4.74 22.06
C GLN A 159 -1.69 -4.11 21.50
N GLY A 160 -0.55 -4.79 21.66
CA GLY A 160 0.72 -4.36 21.08
C GLY A 160 0.70 -4.39 19.56
N VAL A 161 0.11 -5.43 18.96
CA VAL A 161 -0.07 -5.53 17.51
C VAL A 161 -0.92 -4.38 16.96
N ALA A 162 -2.02 -4.04 17.63
CA ALA A 162 -2.87 -2.90 17.26
C ALA A 162 -2.07 -1.57 17.31
N ALA A 163 -1.27 -1.36 18.36
CA ALA A 163 -0.43 -0.16 18.46
C ALA A 163 0.61 -0.08 17.33
N VAL A 164 1.29 -1.18 17.00
CA VAL A 164 2.25 -1.23 15.89
C VAL A 164 1.58 -0.89 14.56
N LEU A 165 0.43 -1.51 14.27
CA LEU A 165 -0.30 -1.25 13.03
C LEU A 165 -0.82 0.19 12.98
N GLY A 166 -1.24 0.75 14.12
CA GLY A 166 -1.60 2.17 14.24
C GLY A 166 -0.43 3.10 13.91
N VAL A 167 0.75 2.85 14.49
CA VAL A 167 1.98 3.60 14.18
C VAL A 167 2.33 3.48 12.69
N ALA A 168 2.31 2.27 12.14
CA ALA A 168 2.58 2.04 10.73
C ALA A 168 1.60 2.77 9.80
N ALA A 169 0.30 2.79 10.15
CA ALA A 169 -0.73 3.47 9.38
C ALA A 169 -0.48 4.99 9.33
N VAL A 170 -0.21 5.62 10.48
CA VAL A 170 0.06 7.07 10.54
C VAL A 170 1.30 7.43 9.74
N VAL A 171 2.38 6.66 9.87
CA VAL A 171 3.63 6.94 9.14
C VAL A 171 3.48 6.68 7.64
N CYS A 172 2.68 5.68 7.24
CA CYS A 172 2.34 5.44 5.84
C CYS A 172 1.66 6.67 5.22
N VAL A 173 0.60 7.17 5.87
CA VAL A 173 -0.15 8.33 5.40
C VAL A 173 0.72 9.58 5.42
N SER A 174 1.46 9.83 6.51
CA SER A 174 2.38 10.97 6.62
C SER A 174 3.45 10.96 5.53
N SER A 175 4.04 9.79 5.23
CA SER A 175 5.02 9.65 4.16
C SER A 175 4.40 9.93 2.79
N ALA A 176 3.20 9.41 2.52
CA ALA A 176 2.49 9.66 1.26
C ALA A 176 2.18 11.15 1.07
N VAL A 177 1.57 11.79 2.08
CA VAL A 177 1.20 13.21 2.06
C VAL A 177 2.43 14.11 1.92
N ALA A 178 3.53 13.81 2.62
CA ALA A 178 4.78 14.58 2.49
C ALA A 178 5.36 14.52 1.08
N GLY A 179 5.20 13.38 0.39
CA GLY A 179 5.61 13.23 -1.01
C GLY A 179 4.75 14.07 -1.95
N GLU A 180 3.43 13.97 -1.85
CA GLU A 180 2.48 14.73 -2.65
C GLU A 180 2.64 16.24 -2.45
N MET A 181 2.74 16.71 -1.19
CA MET A 181 2.94 18.12 -0.87
C MET A 181 4.17 18.72 -1.57
N LEU A 182 5.28 17.98 -1.71
CA LEU A 182 6.45 18.50 -2.43
C LEU A 182 6.25 18.55 -3.95
N GLN A 183 5.41 17.69 -4.52
CA GLN A 183 5.02 17.85 -5.92
C GLN A 183 4.11 19.05 -6.11
N ASP A 184 3.15 19.22 -5.21
CA ASP A 184 2.27 20.38 -5.23
C ASP A 184 3.08 21.66 -5.10
N LEU A 185 4.01 21.74 -4.15
CA LEU A 185 4.91 22.88 -4.01
C LEU A 185 5.80 23.09 -5.24
N LYS A 186 6.22 22.03 -5.95
CA LYS A 186 6.96 22.16 -7.21
C LYS A 186 6.09 22.76 -8.31
N VAL A 187 4.86 22.26 -8.49
CA VAL A 187 3.90 22.81 -9.46
C VAL A 187 3.55 24.25 -9.09
N GLY A 188 3.30 24.51 -7.80
CA GLY A 188 3.07 25.82 -7.24
C GLY A 188 4.22 26.78 -7.52
N HIS A 189 5.46 26.37 -7.33
CA HIS A 189 6.63 27.18 -7.65
C HIS A 189 6.68 27.56 -9.13
N ILE A 190 6.42 26.60 -10.03
CA ILE A 190 6.38 26.84 -11.50
C ILE A 190 5.26 27.83 -11.87
N LEU A 191 4.10 27.74 -11.21
CA LEU A 191 2.95 28.60 -11.47
C LEU A 191 2.97 29.93 -10.69
N GLY A 192 3.98 30.18 -9.85
CA GLY A 192 4.05 31.39 -9.00
C GLY A 192 3.06 31.41 -7.83
N GLY A 193 2.71 30.23 -7.31
CA GLY A 193 1.90 30.00 -6.13
C GLY A 193 2.55 30.47 -4.82
N THR A 194 1.77 30.44 -3.74
CA THR A 194 2.18 30.88 -2.40
C THR A 194 2.18 29.67 -1.45
N PRO A 195 3.34 29.18 -0.98
CA PRO A 195 3.47 27.89 -0.29
C PRO A 195 2.53 27.68 0.90
N TRP A 196 2.38 28.67 1.80
CA TRP A 196 1.53 28.52 2.98
C TRP A 196 0.05 28.27 2.64
N LYS A 197 -0.45 28.79 1.51
CA LYS A 197 -1.84 28.55 1.07
C LYS A 197 -2.04 27.12 0.60
N MET A 198 -1.01 26.56 -0.04
CA MET A 198 -1.00 25.18 -0.52
C MET A 198 -0.95 24.21 0.67
N GLN A 199 -0.08 24.48 1.64
CA GLN A 199 0.01 23.69 2.88
C GLN A 199 -1.32 23.68 3.66
N ILE A 200 -2.01 24.81 3.76
CA ILE A 200 -3.35 24.84 4.38
C ILE A 200 -4.36 24.06 3.54
N GLY A 201 -4.33 24.20 2.21
CA GLY A 201 -5.15 23.41 1.30
C GLY A 201 -4.98 21.91 1.52
N ASP A 202 -3.74 21.44 1.63
CA ASP A 202 -3.42 20.04 1.87
C ASP A 202 -3.89 19.57 3.25
N ILE A 203 -3.71 20.39 4.30
CA ILE A 203 -4.22 20.07 5.64
C ILE A 203 -5.74 19.89 5.61
N VAL A 204 -6.47 20.81 4.97
CA VAL A 204 -7.92 20.72 4.80
C VAL A 204 -8.28 19.47 3.99
N GLY A 205 -7.57 19.21 2.89
CA GLY A 205 -7.76 18.04 2.05
C GLY A 205 -7.58 16.73 2.81
N VAL A 206 -6.52 16.59 3.61
CA VAL A 206 -6.25 15.39 4.42
C VAL A 206 -7.30 15.19 5.50
N VAL A 207 -7.73 16.25 6.19
CA VAL A 207 -8.78 16.15 7.21
C VAL A 207 -10.10 15.74 6.59
N LEU A 208 -10.52 16.37 5.49
CA LEU A 208 -11.76 16.02 4.79
C LEU A 208 -11.69 14.60 4.21
N ALA A 209 -10.57 14.24 3.58
CA ALA A 209 -10.36 12.89 3.06
C ALA A 209 -10.42 11.85 4.19
N GLY A 210 -9.79 12.11 5.33
CA GLY A 210 -9.86 11.22 6.50
C GLY A 210 -11.27 11.02 7.02
N LEU A 211 -12.06 12.10 7.12
CA LEU A 211 -13.46 12.04 7.55
C LEU A 211 -14.35 11.29 6.55
N VAL A 212 -14.13 11.51 5.25
CA VAL A 212 -14.95 10.88 4.19
C VAL A 212 -14.58 9.41 3.99
N MET A 213 -13.30 9.05 4.07
CA MET A 213 -12.81 7.69 3.79
C MET A 213 -13.31 6.63 4.78
N PHE A 214 -13.75 7.04 5.98
CA PHE A 214 -14.38 6.12 6.93
C PHE A 214 -15.63 5.44 6.36
N PHE A 215 -16.52 6.20 5.71
CA PHE A 215 -17.80 5.70 5.22
C PHE A 215 -17.69 4.58 4.17
N PRO A 216 -16.95 4.73 3.05
CA PRO A 216 -16.84 3.66 2.06
C PRO A 216 -16.16 2.41 2.65
N LEU A 217 -15.17 2.57 3.54
CA LEU A 217 -14.53 1.44 4.20
C LEU A 217 -15.49 0.72 5.16
N TYR A 218 -16.29 1.47 5.92
CA TYR A 218 -17.31 0.93 6.82
C TYR A 218 -18.40 0.18 6.04
N VAL A 219 -18.89 0.75 4.93
CA VAL A 219 -19.88 0.11 4.06
C VAL A 219 -19.32 -1.16 3.44
N LEU A 220 -18.09 -1.12 2.89
CA LEU A 220 -17.42 -2.31 2.34
C LEU A 220 -17.27 -3.41 3.39
N HIS A 221 -16.80 -3.07 4.59
CA HIS A 221 -16.60 -4.05 5.65
C HIS A 221 -17.91 -4.72 6.08
N ASN A 222 -18.94 -3.92 6.40
CA ASN A 222 -20.19 -4.45 6.94
C ASN A 222 -21.05 -5.14 5.87
N SER A 223 -21.01 -4.67 4.62
CA SER A 223 -21.72 -5.37 3.52
C SER A 223 -21.18 -6.77 3.27
N ASP A 224 -19.85 -6.95 3.25
CA ASP A 224 -19.25 -8.28 3.10
C ASP A 224 -19.50 -9.16 4.34
N LEU A 225 -19.55 -8.57 5.54
CA LEU A 225 -19.91 -9.28 6.78
C LEU A 225 -21.37 -9.72 6.79
N ALA A 226 -22.30 -8.88 6.30
CA ALA A 226 -23.71 -9.22 6.18
C ALA A 226 -23.93 -10.38 5.21
N GLN A 227 -23.19 -10.42 4.10
CA GLN A 227 -23.22 -11.53 3.15
C GLN A 227 -22.55 -12.80 3.68
N ASN A 228 -21.47 -12.64 4.45
CA ASN A 228 -20.63 -13.74 4.90
C ASN A 228 -20.35 -13.63 6.40
N PRO A 229 -21.31 -13.92 7.29
CA PRO A 229 -21.19 -13.60 8.73
C PRO A 229 -19.97 -14.22 9.43
N LEU A 230 -19.49 -15.37 8.95
CA LEU A 230 -18.37 -16.10 9.56
C LEU A 230 -17.00 -15.76 8.96
N THR A 231 -16.96 -15.21 7.75
CA THR A 231 -15.70 -15.08 6.98
C THR A 231 -15.55 -13.75 6.25
N GLY A 232 -16.54 -12.86 6.33
CA GLY A 232 -16.56 -11.57 5.67
C GLY A 232 -15.73 -10.49 6.36
N GLY A 233 -15.68 -9.32 5.74
CA GLY A 233 -14.91 -8.17 6.20
C GLY A 233 -13.50 -8.12 5.62
N PHE A 234 -12.70 -7.13 6.02
CA PHE A 234 -11.35 -6.93 5.49
C PHE A 234 -10.44 -8.11 5.84
N GLY A 235 -9.75 -8.62 4.82
CA GLY A 235 -8.96 -9.85 4.94
C GLY A 235 -9.72 -11.12 4.56
N SER A 236 -11.01 -11.02 4.23
CA SER A 236 -11.79 -12.10 3.64
C SER A 236 -11.29 -12.48 2.23
N LYS A 237 -11.90 -13.51 1.65
CA LYS A 237 -11.65 -13.87 0.24
C LYS A 237 -12.12 -12.77 -0.72
N ASN A 238 -13.22 -12.09 -0.39
CA ASN A 238 -13.82 -11.05 -1.22
C ASN A 238 -13.09 -9.71 -1.06
N LEU A 239 -12.69 -9.37 0.17
CA LEU A 239 -11.95 -8.15 0.50
C LEU A 239 -10.52 -8.49 0.91
N SER A 240 -9.79 -9.17 0.02
CA SER A 240 -8.41 -9.55 0.29
C SER A 240 -7.52 -8.30 0.40
N ALA A 241 -6.81 -8.17 1.51
CA ALA A 241 -5.89 -7.06 1.76
C ALA A 241 -4.45 -7.57 1.99
N PRO A 242 -3.73 -8.02 0.95
CA PRO A 242 -2.41 -8.64 1.11
C PRO A 242 -1.35 -7.79 1.81
N GLN A 243 -1.29 -6.50 1.51
CA GLN A 243 -0.33 -5.59 2.13
C GLN A 243 -0.64 -5.41 3.61
N ALA A 244 -1.92 -5.26 3.98
CA ALA A 244 -2.33 -5.21 5.38
C ALA A 244 -2.08 -6.54 6.10
N GLY A 245 -2.37 -7.68 5.44
CA GLY A 245 -2.12 -9.02 5.96
C GLY A 245 -0.63 -9.28 6.22
N LEU A 246 0.25 -8.77 5.36
CA LEU A 246 1.70 -8.76 5.58
C LEU A 246 2.08 -7.99 6.84
N MET A 247 1.63 -6.73 6.97
CA MET A 247 1.95 -5.91 8.14
C MET A 247 1.41 -6.53 9.43
N ALA A 248 0.21 -7.13 9.38
CA ALA A 248 -0.40 -7.85 10.49
C ALA A 248 0.42 -9.09 10.86
N ALA A 249 0.86 -9.88 9.89
CA ALA A 249 1.66 -11.08 10.14
C ALA A 249 3.03 -10.75 10.75
N ILE A 250 3.70 -9.70 10.26
CA ILE A 250 4.97 -9.23 10.84
C ILE A 250 4.75 -8.76 12.28
N SER A 251 3.72 -7.95 12.51
CA SER A 251 3.41 -7.44 13.85
C SER A 251 3.05 -8.57 14.82
N GLN A 252 2.20 -9.53 14.39
CA GLN A 252 1.81 -10.70 15.18
C GLN A 252 3.02 -11.58 15.50
N GLY A 253 3.91 -11.78 14.52
CA GLY A 253 5.14 -12.56 14.72
C GLY A 253 6.06 -11.94 15.76
N ILE A 254 6.29 -10.63 15.70
CA ILE A 254 7.22 -9.94 16.60
C ILE A 254 6.61 -9.69 17.99
N VAL A 255 5.36 -9.20 18.05
CA VAL A 255 4.73 -8.69 19.28
C VAL A 255 3.71 -9.67 19.87
N GLY A 256 3.03 -10.41 19.00
CA GLY A 256 1.96 -11.34 19.41
C GLY A 256 2.47 -12.66 19.96
N GLY A 257 3.70 -13.08 19.64
CA GLY A 257 4.32 -14.31 20.16
C GLY A 257 3.77 -15.62 19.59
N GLU A 258 2.60 -15.60 18.95
CA GLU A 258 1.88 -16.77 18.42
C GLU A 258 2.28 -17.15 16.98
N MET A 259 3.57 -17.30 16.70
CA MET A 259 4.01 -17.85 15.42
C MET A 259 4.74 -19.18 15.56
N ALA A 260 4.56 -20.03 14.55
CA ALA A 260 5.35 -21.23 14.34
C ALA A 260 6.80 -20.83 13.95
N TRP A 261 7.56 -20.34 14.94
CA TRP A 261 8.93 -19.86 14.80
C TRP A 261 9.87 -20.80 14.02
N PRO A 262 9.78 -22.14 14.15
CA PRO A 262 10.59 -23.02 13.31
C PRO A 262 10.39 -22.77 11.80
N LEU A 263 9.15 -22.56 11.36
CA LEU A 263 8.83 -22.25 9.96
C LEU A 263 9.30 -20.85 9.56
N VAL A 264 9.17 -19.87 10.47
CA VAL A 264 9.69 -18.51 10.24
C VAL A 264 11.21 -18.54 10.06
N VAL A 265 11.94 -19.32 10.87
CA VAL A 265 13.39 -19.50 10.76
C VAL A 265 13.78 -20.13 9.42
N VAL A 266 13.04 -21.12 8.94
CA VAL A 266 13.21 -21.67 7.58
C VAL A 266 13.03 -20.56 6.54
N GLY A 267 12.01 -19.72 6.69
CA GLY A 267 11.79 -18.54 5.87
C GLY A 267 12.95 -17.54 5.90
N ILE A 268 13.52 -17.29 7.07
CA ILE A 268 14.68 -16.41 7.24
C ILE A 268 15.90 -16.99 6.49
N ALA A 269 16.19 -18.28 6.66
CA ALA A 269 17.27 -18.96 5.95
C ALA A 269 17.06 -18.92 4.43
N MET A 270 15.82 -19.12 3.96
CA MET A 270 15.44 -18.95 2.57
C MET A 270 15.70 -17.52 2.09
N GLY A 271 15.27 -16.51 2.87
CA GLY A 271 15.48 -15.09 2.56
C GLY A 271 16.96 -14.74 2.38
N PHE A 272 17.82 -15.22 3.27
CA PHE A 272 19.28 -15.07 3.14
C PHE A 272 19.81 -15.76 1.88
N SER A 273 19.35 -16.99 1.61
CA SER A 273 19.74 -17.74 0.42
C SER A 273 19.37 -16.99 -0.87
N LEU A 274 18.17 -16.39 -0.93
CA LEU A 274 17.74 -15.55 -2.07
C LEU A 274 18.64 -14.32 -2.27
N ILE A 275 19.11 -13.71 -1.18
CA ILE A 275 20.08 -12.59 -1.25
C ILE A 275 21.42 -13.08 -1.79
N LEU A 276 21.92 -14.23 -1.31
CA LEU A 276 23.20 -14.80 -1.73
C LEU A 276 23.22 -15.15 -3.23
N ILE A 277 22.13 -15.69 -3.76
CA ILE A 277 21.99 -15.97 -5.21
C ILE A 277 21.62 -14.72 -6.03
N LYS A 278 21.60 -13.54 -5.41
CA LYS A 278 21.34 -12.23 -6.04
C LYS A 278 19.97 -12.13 -6.72
N VAL A 279 18.93 -12.73 -6.12
CA VAL A 279 17.55 -12.47 -6.57
C VAL A 279 17.27 -10.98 -6.50
N ARG A 280 16.67 -10.42 -7.56
CA ARG A 280 16.44 -8.98 -7.70
C ARG A 280 15.63 -8.38 -6.54
N SER A 281 14.65 -9.15 -6.04
CA SER A 281 13.84 -8.79 -4.87
C SER A 281 13.39 -10.04 -4.08
N PRO A 282 14.10 -10.38 -2.98
CA PRO A 282 13.67 -11.42 -2.04
C PRO A 282 12.28 -11.13 -1.42
N MET A 283 11.95 -9.85 -1.29
CA MET A 283 10.64 -9.38 -0.82
C MET A 283 9.52 -9.83 -1.76
N LEU A 284 9.64 -9.57 -3.07
CA LEU A 284 8.60 -9.96 -4.04
C LEU A 284 8.44 -11.47 -4.16
N PHE A 285 9.54 -12.23 -4.03
CA PHE A 285 9.49 -13.68 -3.99
C PHE A 285 8.64 -14.18 -2.81
N SER A 286 8.91 -13.65 -1.62
CA SER A 286 8.20 -14.04 -0.39
C SER A 286 6.74 -13.55 -0.39
N VAL A 287 6.44 -12.37 -0.97
CA VAL A 287 5.06 -11.91 -1.21
C VAL A 287 4.32 -12.86 -2.16
N GLY A 288 4.96 -13.34 -3.22
CA GLY A 288 4.38 -14.33 -4.12
C GLY A 288 3.98 -15.62 -3.39
N MET A 289 4.82 -16.10 -2.46
CA MET A 289 4.50 -17.26 -1.62
C MET A 289 3.38 -16.97 -0.61
N TYR A 290 3.31 -15.74 -0.10
CA TYR A 290 2.30 -15.34 0.89
C TYR A 290 0.92 -15.14 0.26
N LEU A 291 0.84 -14.67 -0.97
CA LEU A 291 -0.40 -14.32 -1.66
C LEU A 291 -1.21 -15.54 -2.11
N PRO A 292 -2.55 -15.44 -2.17
CA PRO A 292 -3.37 -16.48 -2.78
C PRO A 292 -2.98 -16.71 -4.23
N LEU A 293 -3.11 -17.96 -4.70
CA LEU A 293 -2.77 -18.33 -6.08
C LEU A 293 -3.58 -17.52 -7.11
N GLY A 294 -4.84 -17.21 -6.82
CA GLY A 294 -5.66 -16.36 -7.71
C GLY A 294 -5.07 -14.96 -7.92
N THR A 295 -4.61 -14.32 -6.85
CA THR A 295 -4.00 -12.98 -6.91
C THR A 295 -2.66 -13.00 -7.65
N THR A 296 -1.80 -13.99 -7.36
CA THR A 296 -0.51 -14.12 -8.06
C THR A 296 -0.68 -14.47 -9.53
N PHE A 297 -1.65 -15.32 -9.86
CA PHE A 297 -1.97 -15.67 -11.24
C PHE A 297 -2.51 -14.46 -12.02
N ALA A 298 -3.37 -13.63 -11.42
CA ALA A 298 -3.85 -12.40 -12.04
C ALA A 298 -2.68 -11.45 -12.39
N ILE A 299 -1.72 -11.27 -11.47
CA ILE A 299 -0.50 -10.48 -11.71
C ILE A 299 0.32 -11.09 -12.85
N PHE A 300 0.49 -12.42 -12.87
CA PHE A 300 1.20 -13.13 -13.94
C PHE A 300 0.55 -12.90 -15.31
N VAL A 301 -0.78 -13.01 -15.42
CA VAL A 301 -1.49 -12.78 -16.67
C VAL A 301 -1.37 -11.32 -17.12
N GLY A 302 -1.40 -10.34 -16.20
CA GLY A 302 -1.06 -8.96 -16.51
C GLY A 302 0.34 -8.79 -17.12
N GLY A 303 1.32 -9.52 -16.59
CA GLY A 303 2.68 -9.60 -17.15
C GLY A 303 2.72 -10.22 -18.56
N LEU A 304 1.93 -11.26 -18.81
CA LEU A 304 1.80 -11.83 -20.16
C LEU A 304 1.19 -10.84 -21.16
N ILE A 305 0.14 -10.12 -20.75
CA ILE A 305 -0.49 -9.06 -21.57
C ILE A 305 0.55 -7.99 -21.92
N ARG A 306 1.33 -7.51 -20.94
CA ARG A 306 2.43 -6.56 -21.18
C ARG A 306 3.47 -7.14 -22.15
N GLY A 307 3.87 -8.39 -21.97
CA GLY A 307 4.81 -9.06 -22.88
C GLY A 307 4.31 -9.14 -24.32
N ILE A 308 3.00 -9.32 -24.54
CA ILE A 308 2.39 -9.30 -25.87
C ILE A 308 2.41 -7.89 -26.47
N VAL A 309 2.11 -6.86 -25.68
CA VAL A 309 2.19 -5.45 -26.09
C VAL A 309 3.62 -5.11 -26.54
N ASP A 310 4.63 -5.47 -25.74
CA ASP A 310 6.03 -5.21 -26.05
C ASP A 310 6.49 -5.95 -27.32
N LYS A 311 6.07 -7.22 -27.48
CA LYS A 311 6.35 -8.00 -28.70
C LYS A 311 5.71 -7.36 -29.94
N ARG A 312 4.50 -6.82 -29.83
CA ARG A 312 3.82 -6.13 -30.94
C ARG A 312 4.45 -4.78 -31.26
N ALA A 313 4.82 -4.00 -30.25
CA ALA A 313 5.53 -2.74 -30.42
C ALA A 313 6.87 -2.96 -31.14
N LYS A 314 7.61 -4.02 -30.76
CA LYS A 314 8.85 -4.43 -31.45
C LYS A 314 8.59 -4.86 -32.90
N LYS A 315 7.55 -5.68 -33.14
CA LYS A 315 7.19 -6.12 -34.51
C LYS A 315 6.79 -4.96 -35.43
N ARG A 316 6.20 -3.89 -34.87
CA ARG A 316 5.83 -2.68 -35.63
C ARG A 316 6.96 -1.66 -35.79
N GLY A 317 8.14 -1.91 -35.23
CA GLY A 317 9.29 -1.01 -35.37
C GLY A 317 9.13 0.32 -34.63
N PHE A 318 8.36 0.37 -33.54
CA PHE A 318 8.13 1.63 -32.81
C PHE A 318 9.42 2.22 -32.24
N ASN A 319 9.58 3.53 -32.41
CA ASN A 319 10.69 4.29 -31.82
C ASN A 319 10.50 4.51 -30.30
N GLY A 320 11.47 5.14 -29.63
CA GLY A 320 11.42 5.37 -28.18
C GLY A 320 10.20 6.18 -27.73
N ALA A 321 9.86 7.24 -28.47
CA ALA A 321 8.72 8.10 -28.18
C ALA A 321 7.38 7.34 -28.30
N GLN A 322 7.22 6.54 -29.35
CA GLN A 322 6.04 5.71 -29.57
C GLN A 322 5.90 4.65 -28.47
N LYS A 323 6.99 4.00 -28.06
CA LYS A 323 6.97 3.04 -26.95
C LYS A 323 6.53 3.69 -25.64
N ALA A 324 7.04 4.88 -25.33
CA ALA A 324 6.61 5.65 -24.15
C ALA A 324 5.12 5.99 -24.18
N ARG A 325 4.57 6.39 -25.35
CA ARG A 325 3.12 6.63 -25.51
C ARG A 325 2.29 5.37 -25.31
N VAL A 326 2.71 4.24 -25.90
CA VAL A 326 2.07 2.94 -25.72
C VAL A 326 2.06 2.55 -24.24
N GLU A 327 3.17 2.75 -23.54
CA GLU A 327 3.29 2.44 -22.12
C GLU A 327 2.36 3.30 -21.27
N ASN A 328 2.40 4.63 -21.44
CA ASN A 328 1.52 5.55 -20.72
C ASN A 328 0.04 5.24 -20.97
N ALA A 329 -0.33 4.92 -22.22
CA ALA A 329 -1.70 4.52 -22.57
C ALA A 329 -2.12 3.19 -21.91
N GLY A 330 -1.20 2.22 -21.82
CA GLY A 330 -1.43 0.95 -21.14
C GLY A 330 -1.61 1.13 -19.63
N ILE A 331 -0.76 1.93 -18.99
CA ILE A 331 -0.87 2.25 -17.56
C ILE A 331 -2.20 2.96 -17.30
N LEU A 332 -2.55 3.99 -18.08
CA LEU A 332 -3.80 4.73 -17.91
C LEU A 332 -5.03 3.84 -18.10
N ALA A 333 -5.04 2.97 -19.10
CA ALA A 333 -6.12 2.03 -19.35
C ALA A 333 -6.28 1.03 -18.19
N ALA A 334 -5.18 0.48 -17.68
CA ALA A 334 -5.19 -0.45 -16.56
C ALA A 334 -5.64 0.24 -15.25
N SER A 335 -5.10 1.41 -14.93
CA SER A 335 -5.50 2.20 -13.76
C SER A 335 -6.98 2.59 -13.81
N GLY A 336 -7.50 2.94 -14.99
CA GLY A 336 -8.91 3.22 -15.19
C GLY A 336 -9.81 1.99 -14.94
N LEU A 337 -9.39 0.79 -15.37
CA LEU A 337 -10.12 -0.45 -15.07
C LEU A 337 -10.11 -0.78 -13.57
N ILE A 338 -8.97 -0.58 -12.88
CA ILE A 338 -8.86 -0.77 -11.43
C ILE A 338 -9.79 0.20 -10.68
N ALA A 339 -9.76 1.48 -11.03
CA ALA A 339 -10.63 2.48 -10.42
C ALA A 339 -12.11 2.19 -10.71
N GLY A 340 -12.45 1.79 -11.93
CA GLY A 340 -13.81 1.40 -12.32
C GLY A 340 -14.32 0.20 -11.54
N GLU A 341 -13.51 -0.84 -11.38
CA GLU A 341 -13.84 -2.02 -10.58
C GLU A 341 -14.09 -1.66 -9.12
N ALA A 342 -13.21 -0.83 -8.52
CA ALA A 342 -13.40 -0.38 -7.14
C ALA A 342 -14.67 0.46 -6.95
N LEU A 343 -15.02 1.33 -7.89
CA LEU A 343 -16.25 2.13 -7.85
C LEU A 343 -17.52 1.25 -7.98
N VAL A 344 -17.51 0.29 -8.90
CA VAL A 344 -18.61 -0.68 -9.05
C VAL A 344 -18.72 -1.56 -7.81
N GLY A 345 -17.59 -2.01 -7.25
CA GLY A 345 -17.56 -2.76 -6.00
C GLY A 345 -18.14 -1.98 -4.83
N LEU A 346 -17.81 -0.69 -4.70
CA LEU A 346 -18.39 0.19 -3.68
C LEU A 346 -19.89 0.41 -3.90
N PHE A 347 -20.34 0.51 -5.14
CA PHE A 347 -21.76 0.59 -5.47
C PHE A 347 -22.50 -0.69 -5.05
N ILE A 348 -21.97 -1.86 -5.40
CA ILE A 348 -22.53 -3.17 -5.01
C ILE A 348 -22.60 -3.27 -3.48
N ALA A 349 -21.51 -2.97 -2.79
CA ALA A 349 -21.44 -2.94 -1.34
C ALA A 349 -22.46 -1.98 -0.72
N GLY A 350 -22.65 -0.80 -1.33
CA GLY A 350 -23.65 0.18 -0.88
C GLY A 350 -25.08 -0.33 -1.01
N VAL A 351 -25.44 -0.97 -2.12
CA VAL A 351 -26.77 -1.58 -2.30
C VAL A 351 -26.99 -2.69 -1.28
N VAL A 352 -26.02 -3.57 -1.11
CA VAL A 352 -26.06 -4.67 -0.13
C VAL A 352 -26.25 -4.15 1.28
N PHE A 353 -25.44 -3.15 1.66
CA PHE A 353 -25.53 -2.50 2.96
C PHE A 353 -26.91 -1.88 3.19
N MET A 354 -27.49 -1.18 2.20
CA MET A 354 -28.83 -0.63 2.34
C MET A 354 -29.91 -1.71 2.51
N LYS A 355 -29.83 -2.82 1.76
CA LYS A 355 -30.77 -3.94 1.89
C LYS A 355 -30.70 -4.58 3.27
N ASP A 356 -29.49 -4.78 3.79
CA ASP A 356 -29.26 -5.28 5.15
C ASP A 356 -29.92 -4.36 6.20
N GLN A 357 -29.69 -3.05 6.12
CA GLN A 357 -30.30 -2.07 7.03
C GLN A 357 -31.83 -2.02 6.93
N MET A 358 -32.40 -2.38 5.79
CA MET A 358 -33.85 -2.48 5.58
C MET A 358 -34.45 -3.84 5.99
N GLY A 359 -33.65 -4.76 6.52
CA GLY A 359 -34.08 -6.11 6.90
C GLY A 359 -34.38 -7.03 5.71
N SER A 360 -33.92 -6.66 4.50
CA SER A 360 -34.00 -7.49 3.31
C SER A 360 -32.73 -8.35 3.17
N PRO A 361 -32.77 -9.48 2.43
CA PRO A 361 -31.58 -10.31 2.21
C PRO A 361 -30.41 -9.47 1.65
N PRO A 362 -29.21 -9.52 2.26
CA PRO A 362 -28.07 -8.66 1.96
C PRO A 362 -27.35 -9.06 0.66
N GLU A 363 -28.10 -9.29 -0.41
CA GLU A 363 -27.57 -9.77 -1.68
C GLU A 363 -27.75 -8.71 -2.76
N PHE A 364 -26.77 -8.59 -3.65
CA PHE A 364 -26.96 -7.81 -4.86
C PHE A 364 -27.88 -8.55 -5.82
N TRP A 365 -28.56 -7.84 -6.72
CA TRP A 365 -29.42 -8.50 -7.70
C TRP A 365 -28.61 -9.44 -8.59
N ALA A 366 -28.87 -10.73 -8.48
CA ALA A 366 -28.34 -11.77 -9.35
C ALA A 366 -29.49 -12.39 -10.15
N LEU A 367 -29.24 -12.68 -11.42
CA LEU A 367 -30.16 -13.40 -12.27
C LEU A 367 -29.71 -14.86 -12.32
N GLU A 368 -30.37 -15.73 -11.55
CA GLU A 368 -30.02 -17.16 -11.40
C GLU A 368 -29.92 -17.91 -12.74
N ILE A 369 -30.60 -17.43 -13.79
CA ILE A 369 -30.55 -17.96 -15.16
C ILE A 369 -29.11 -17.98 -15.70
N PHE A 370 -28.23 -17.10 -15.22
CA PHE A 370 -26.85 -17.02 -15.69
C PHE A 370 -25.87 -17.89 -14.90
N ASP A 371 -26.25 -18.51 -13.78
CA ASP A 371 -25.27 -19.20 -12.89
C ASP A 371 -24.50 -20.31 -13.61
N GLY A 372 -25.16 -21.09 -14.47
CA GLY A 372 -24.52 -22.14 -15.26
C GLY A 372 -23.60 -21.62 -16.38
N ILE A 373 -23.80 -20.39 -16.83
CA ILE A 373 -23.08 -19.79 -17.97
C ILE A 373 -22.05 -18.73 -17.50
N ALA A 374 -22.19 -18.21 -16.28
CA ALA A 374 -21.37 -17.15 -15.72
C ALA A 374 -19.86 -17.45 -15.78
N PRO A 375 -19.36 -18.66 -15.46
CA PRO A 375 -17.94 -18.98 -15.60
C PRO A 375 -17.44 -18.88 -17.05
N TRP A 376 -18.26 -19.28 -18.02
CA TRP A 376 -17.92 -19.21 -19.45
C TRP A 376 -17.96 -17.77 -19.97
N LEU A 377 -18.96 -16.99 -19.54
CA LEU A 377 -19.04 -15.56 -19.83
C LEU A 377 -17.83 -14.82 -19.26
N ALA A 378 -17.39 -15.15 -18.04
CA ALA A 378 -16.20 -14.56 -17.43
C ALA A 378 -14.95 -14.75 -18.30
N ILE A 379 -14.77 -15.92 -18.93
CA ILE A 379 -13.66 -16.17 -19.87
C ILE A 379 -13.78 -15.26 -21.10
N ALA A 380 -14.98 -15.12 -21.66
CA ALA A 380 -15.22 -14.25 -22.81
C ALA A 380 -14.94 -12.76 -22.47
N PHE A 381 -15.46 -12.27 -21.34
CA PHE A 381 -15.17 -10.92 -20.85
C PHE A 381 -13.68 -10.72 -20.59
N PHE A 382 -13.01 -11.70 -20.00
CA PHE A 382 -11.57 -11.65 -19.78
C PHE A 382 -10.80 -11.55 -21.11
N ALA A 383 -11.19 -12.32 -22.13
CA ALA A 383 -10.59 -12.23 -23.46
C ALA A 383 -10.80 -10.85 -24.11
N VAL A 384 -11.98 -10.23 -23.91
CA VAL A 384 -12.27 -8.86 -24.35
C VAL A 384 -11.38 -7.85 -23.63
N LEU A 385 -11.26 -7.95 -22.30
CA LEU A 385 -10.40 -7.06 -21.49
C LEU A 385 -8.92 -7.21 -21.86
N ALA A 386 -8.44 -8.44 -22.01
CA ALA A 386 -7.08 -8.70 -22.46
C ALA A 386 -6.84 -8.12 -23.87
N SER A 387 -7.80 -8.30 -24.78
CA SER A 387 -7.74 -7.70 -26.11
C SER A 387 -7.71 -6.17 -26.03
N TYR A 388 -8.56 -5.56 -25.22
CA TYR A 388 -8.58 -4.11 -24.99
C TYR A 388 -7.22 -3.61 -24.50
N LEU A 389 -6.66 -4.24 -23.46
CA LEU A 389 -5.35 -3.90 -22.88
C LEU A 389 -4.17 -4.14 -23.83
N ILE A 390 -4.34 -4.97 -24.87
CA ILE A 390 -3.31 -5.17 -25.90
C ILE A 390 -3.46 -4.18 -27.05
N PHE A 391 -4.67 -4.05 -27.60
CA PHE A 391 -4.89 -3.32 -28.85
C PHE A 391 -4.98 -1.82 -28.65
N VAL A 392 -5.59 -1.35 -27.56
CA VAL A 392 -5.75 0.10 -27.33
C VAL A 392 -4.41 0.79 -27.11
N PRO A 393 -3.51 0.29 -26.25
CA PRO A 393 -2.20 0.92 -26.07
C PRO A 393 -1.38 0.95 -27.35
N VAL A 394 -1.34 -0.17 -28.09
CA VAL A 394 -0.59 -0.27 -29.37
C VAL A 394 -1.15 0.66 -30.45
N LYS A 395 -2.47 0.92 -30.46
CA LYS A 395 -3.09 1.90 -31.38
C LYS A 395 -2.78 3.34 -31.00
N LYS A 396 -2.50 3.62 -29.72
CA LYS A 396 -2.19 4.96 -29.20
C LYS A 396 -0.70 5.33 -29.30
N ALA A 397 0.07 4.62 -30.12
CA ALA A 397 1.49 4.90 -30.35
C ALA A 397 1.76 6.29 -30.98
N GLY A 398 0.78 6.88 -31.67
CA GLY A 398 0.94 8.18 -32.34
C GLY A 398 1.89 8.14 -33.54
N SER A 399 2.15 9.31 -34.14
CA SER A 399 3.10 9.41 -35.26
C SER A 399 4.56 9.26 -34.79
N PRO A 400 5.50 8.85 -35.67
CA PRO A 400 6.93 8.76 -35.32
C PRO A 400 7.56 10.12 -34.98
N ASP A 401 7.05 11.19 -35.58
CA ASP A 401 7.63 12.54 -35.51
C ASP A 401 7.18 13.33 -34.27
N GLU A 402 6.17 12.82 -33.56
CA GLU A 402 5.72 13.42 -32.30
C GLU A 402 6.76 13.27 -31.18
N PRO A 403 7.03 14.35 -30.42
CA PRO A 403 7.99 14.34 -29.33
C PRO A 403 7.62 13.30 -28.26
N ALA A 404 8.63 12.74 -27.60
CA ALA A 404 8.40 11.77 -26.53
C ALA A 404 7.59 12.42 -25.40
N PRO A 405 6.51 11.76 -24.93
CA PRO A 405 5.81 12.22 -23.74
C PRO A 405 6.74 12.10 -22.51
N PRO A 406 6.43 12.81 -21.42
CA PRO A 406 7.03 12.51 -20.13
C PRO A 406 6.81 11.02 -19.82
N THR A 407 7.90 10.29 -19.58
CA THR A 407 7.83 8.87 -19.25
C THR A 407 7.44 8.73 -17.78
N ALA A 408 6.33 8.04 -17.50
CA ALA A 408 5.85 7.83 -16.14
C ALA A 408 6.79 6.95 -15.29
N MET A 409 7.71 6.23 -15.92
CA MET A 409 8.76 5.45 -15.26
C MET A 409 10.12 5.86 -15.83
N MET A 410 11.01 6.31 -14.94
CA MET A 410 12.46 6.40 -15.16
C MET A 410 13.17 5.42 -14.24
#